data_AF-A0ABD3GV86-F1
#
_entry.id   AF-A0ABD3GV86-F1
#
_cell.length_a   1.000
_cell.length_b   1.000
_cell.length_c   1.000
_cell.angle_alpha   90.00
_cell.angle_beta   90.00
_cell.angle_gamma   90.00
#
_symmetry.space_group_name_H-M   'P 1'
#
loop_
_entity.id
_entity.type
_entity.pdbx_description
1 polymer ?
#
loop_
_entity_poly.entity_id
_entity_poly.type
_entity_poly.pdbx_seq_one_letter_code
_entity_poly.pdbx_strand_id
1 'polypeptide(L)'
;MGSRLARLLLLLCSCEYMSGVQAQLRANYYATSCPNVEQIAITQFIAGLAQNVLAPASMIRLAFHDCAVNGCDASILLNGGMNNTDEKLSARNLGIGNLNIIDGMKAAVERACPGVVSCSDLIVLAARDAVRLSGGPNVNLVFGRRDSKTASTAAASKQLPSLLN
;
A
#
# COMPACT_ATOMS: atom_id res chain seq x y z
N MET A 1 -36.91 22.89 -39.80
CA MET A 1 -36.66 21.50 -39.33
C MET A 1 -35.26 21.27 -38.75
N GLY A 2 -34.25 22.11 -38.99
CA GLY A 2 -32.87 21.88 -38.51
C GLY A 2 -32.60 22.14 -37.01
N SER A 3 -33.37 23.00 -36.34
CA SER A 3 -33.10 23.38 -34.93
C SER A 3 -33.53 22.32 -33.90
N ARG A 4 -34.47 21.43 -34.27
CA ARG A 4 -34.91 20.32 -33.40
C ARG A 4 -33.93 19.14 -33.43
N LEU A 5 -33.30 18.89 -34.58
CA LEU A 5 -32.24 17.90 -34.75
C LEU A 5 -30.95 18.30 -34.01
N ALA A 6 -30.58 19.59 -34.04
CA ALA A 6 -29.42 20.10 -33.31
C ALA A 6 -29.59 19.97 -31.78
N ARG A 7 -30.81 20.18 -31.25
CA ARG A 7 -31.12 19.99 -29.82
C ARG A 7 -31.09 18.51 -29.41
N LEU A 8 -31.49 17.59 -30.30
CA LEU A 8 -31.43 16.15 -30.05
C LEU A 8 -29.99 15.63 -30.06
N LEU A 9 -29.14 16.17 -30.93
CA LEU A 9 -27.70 15.86 -31.00
C LEU A 9 -26.92 16.39 -29.78
N LEU A 10 -27.30 17.55 -29.23
CA LEU A 10 -26.70 18.10 -28.00
C LEU A 10 -27.08 17.30 -26.73
N LEU A 11 -28.25 16.66 -26.70
CA LEU A 11 -28.70 15.81 -25.57
C LEU A 11 -28.07 14.41 -25.57
N LEU A 12 -27.55 13.93 -26.70
CA LEU A 12 -26.87 12.63 -26.81
C LEU A 12 -25.37 12.69 -26.46
N CYS A 13 -24.83 13.89 -26.18
CA CYS A 13 -23.40 14.12 -25.93
C CYS A 13 -23.05 14.29 -24.43
N SER A 14 -23.96 13.94 -23.51
CA SER A 14 -23.72 14.06 -22.05
C SER A 14 -23.58 12.72 -21.32
N CYS A 15 -23.46 11.60 -22.04
CA CYS A 15 -23.00 10.34 -21.45
C CYS A 15 -21.47 10.27 -21.47
N GLU A 16 -20.83 11.23 -20.79
CA GLU A 16 -19.47 10.98 -20.32
C GLU A 16 -19.59 9.91 -19.24
N TYR A 17 -19.17 8.70 -19.60
CA TYR A 17 -18.92 7.63 -18.65
C TYR A 17 -17.94 8.18 -17.60
N MET A 18 -18.45 8.62 -16.46
CA MET A 18 -17.69 8.58 -15.21
C MET A 18 -17.42 7.11 -14.89
N SER A 19 -16.43 6.53 -15.59
CA SER A 19 -15.73 5.35 -15.12
C SER A 19 -14.95 5.77 -13.89
N GLY A 20 -15.65 5.90 -12.75
CA GLY A 20 -15.00 5.92 -11.46
C GLY A 20 -14.17 4.64 -11.39
N VAL A 21 -12.84 4.77 -11.31
CA VAL A 21 -11.98 3.63 -11.02
C VAL A 21 -12.33 3.16 -9.62
N GLN A 22 -13.25 2.22 -9.52
CA GLN A 22 -13.63 1.63 -8.26
C GLN A 22 -12.52 0.63 -7.89
N ALA A 23 -11.49 1.11 -7.21
CA ALA A 23 -10.57 0.23 -6.49
C ALA A 23 -11.37 -0.46 -5.37
N GLN A 24 -12.04 -1.56 -5.71
CA GLN A 24 -12.92 -2.27 -4.77
C GLN A 24 -12.08 -3.07 -3.80
N LEU A 25 -11.50 -2.36 -2.83
CA LEU A 25 -10.95 -3.00 -1.64
C LEU A 25 -12.09 -3.76 -0.93
N ARG A 26 -11.82 -5.00 -0.54
CA ARG A 26 -12.82 -5.85 0.14
C ARG A 26 -12.14 -6.78 1.14
N ALA A 27 -12.85 -7.15 2.20
CA ALA A 27 -12.30 -7.97 3.27
C ALA A 27 -11.87 -9.37 2.79
N ASN A 28 -12.60 -9.97 1.84
CA ASN A 28 -12.36 -11.32 1.34
C ASN A 28 -11.60 -11.35 0.01
N TYR A 29 -10.80 -10.32 -0.31
CA TYR A 29 -10.15 -10.20 -1.62
C TYR A 29 -9.31 -11.44 -2.00
N TYR A 30 -8.56 -11.98 -1.04
CA TYR A 30 -7.68 -13.14 -1.22
C TYR A 30 -8.31 -14.50 -0.85
N ALA A 31 -9.61 -14.54 -0.50
CA ALA A 31 -10.23 -15.74 0.05
C ALA A 31 -10.14 -16.97 -0.87
N THR A 32 -10.13 -16.78 -2.19
CA THR A 32 -9.99 -17.87 -3.17
C THR A 32 -8.55 -18.05 -3.66
N SER A 33 -7.82 -16.95 -3.85
CA SER A 33 -6.50 -16.96 -4.50
C SER A 33 -5.34 -17.20 -3.53
N CYS A 34 -5.48 -16.79 -2.27
CA CYS A 34 -4.49 -17.06 -1.21
C CYS A 34 -5.19 -17.09 0.17
N PRO A 35 -5.97 -18.15 0.47
CA PRO A 35 -6.83 -18.21 1.65
C PRO A 35 -6.08 -18.09 2.99
N ASN A 36 -4.80 -18.46 3.01
CA ASN A 36 -3.97 -18.44 4.22
C ASN A 36 -3.06 -17.21 4.32
N VAL A 37 -3.28 -16.17 3.48
CA VAL A 37 -2.36 -15.01 3.41
C VAL A 37 -2.11 -14.37 4.76
N GLU A 38 -3.17 -14.12 5.56
CA GLU A 38 -3.03 -13.47 6.86
C GLU A 38 -2.25 -14.33 7.85
N GLN A 39 -2.50 -15.65 7.86
CA GLN A 39 -1.80 -16.59 8.73
C GLN A 39 -0.31 -16.71 8.37
N ILE A 40 0.01 -16.74 7.07
CA ILE A 40 1.39 -16.78 6.59
C ILE A 40 2.11 -15.48 6.95
N ALA A 41 1.47 -14.35 6.65
CA ALA A 41 2.00 -13.02 6.90
C ALA A 41 2.31 -12.81 8.38
N ILE A 42 1.37 -13.12 9.29
CA ILE A 42 1.57 -12.91 10.72
C ILE A 42 2.65 -13.81 11.32
N THR A 43 2.77 -15.04 10.82
CA THR A 43 3.82 -15.97 11.26
C THR A 43 5.20 -15.42 10.92
N GLN A 44 5.38 -14.89 9.70
CA GLN A 44 6.64 -14.25 9.33
C GLN A 44 6.86 -12.93 10.05
N PHE A 45 5.80 -12.16 10.28
CA PHE A 45 5.88 -10.92 11.02
C PHE A 45 6.42 -11.16 12.44
N ILE A 46 5.87 -12.15 13.17
CA ILE A 46 6.34 -12.54 14.50
C ILE A 46 7.81 -13.01 14.46
N ALA A 47 8.21 -13.78 13.45
CA ALA A 47 9.61 -14.17 13.29
C ALA A 47 10.54 -12.96 13.08
N GLY A 48 10.08 -11.93 12.35
CA GLY A 48 10.78 -10.67 12.17
C GLY A 48 10.89 -9.85 13.47
N LEU A 49 9.85 -9.84 14.31
CA LEU A 49 9.87 -9.15 15.60
C LEU A 49 10.97 -9.65 16.54
N ALA A 50 11.28 -10.95 16.48
CA ALA A 50 12.34 -11.54 17.30
C ALA A 50 13.73 -10.94 17.02
N GLN A 51 13.91 -10.27 15.88
CA GLN A 51 15.17 -9.63 15.49
C GLN A 51 15.24 -8.15 15.91
N ASN A 52 14.10 -7.47 16.10
CA ASN A 52 14.06 -6.06 16.49
C ASN A 52 12.78 -5.71 17.27
N VAL A 53 12.92 -5.38 18.55
CA VAL A 53 11.80 -4.98 19.42
C VAL A 53 11.09 -3.69 18.97
N LEU A 54 11.76 -2.86 18.15
CA LEU A 54 11.17 -1.63 17.57
C LEU A 54 10.40 -1.88 16.27
N ALA A 55 10.39 -3.12 15.77
CA ALA A 55 9.71 -3.47 14.54
C ALA A 55 8.21 -3.12 14.52
N PRO A 56 7.41 -3.28 15.61
CA PRO A 56 6.00 -2.90 15.57
C PRO A 56 5.79 -1.41 15.26
N ALA A 57 6.50 -0.53 15.96
CA ALA A 57 6.45 0.91 15.73
C ALA A 57 6.93 1.25 14.31
N SER A 58 7.98 0.59 13.84
CA SER A 58 8.52 0.76 12.48
C SER A 58 7.51 0.40 11.40
N MET A 59 6.71 -0.68 11.56
CA MET A 59 5.72 -1.08 10.57
C MET A 59 4.54 -0.13 10.49
N ILE A 60 4.07 0.38 11.64
CA ILE A 60 3.01 1.39 11.66
C ILE A 60 3.49 2.66 10.95
N ARG A 61 4.72 3.08 11.23
CA ARG A 61 5.34 4.22 10.54
C ARG A 61 5.48 3.95 9.04
N LEU A 62 5.96 2.76 8.64
CA LEU A 62 6.07 2.39 7.22
C LEU A 62 4.74 2.51 6.49
N ALA A 63 3.65 1.98 7.06
CA ALA A 63 2.32 2.08 6.46
C ALA A 63 1.82 3.53 6.34
N PHE A 64 2.05 4.36 7.36
CA PHE A 64 1.74 5.78 7.27
C PHE A 64 2.52 6.46 6.14
N HIS A 65 3.84 6.24 6.08
CA HIS A 65 4.70 6.89 5.11
C HIS A 65 4.42 6.45 3.67
N ASP A 66 4.09 5.18 3.43
CA ASP A 66 3.62 4.69 2.14
C ASP A 66 2.31 5.40 1.75
N CYS A 67 1.27 5.27 2.59
CA CYS A 67 -0.05 5.81 2.28
C CYS A 67 -0.11 7.33 2.14
N ALA A 68 0.78 8.07 2.83
CA ALA A 68 0.84 9.52 2.75
C ALA A 68 1.47 10.04 1.46
N VAL A 69 2.19 9.18 0.72
CA VAL A 69 2.89 9.56 -0.51
C VAL A 69 2.22 8.91 -1.71
N ASN A 70 1.44 9.68 -2.46
CA ASN A 70 0.68 9.23 -3.64
C ASN A 70 -0.29 8.04 -3.45
N GLY A 71 -0.41 7.50 -2.23
CA GLY A 71 -1.38 6.47 -1.84
C GLY A 71 -0.71 5.22 -1.29
N CYS A 72 -1.51 4.25 -0.82
CA CYS A 72 -1.00 3.00 -0.28
C CYS A 72 -0.62 2.03 -1.41
N ASP A 73 0.54 2.23 -2.01
CA ASP A 73 0.97 1.57 -3.24
C ASP A 73 2.36 0.91 -3.17
N ALA A 74 2.95 0.79 -1.98
CA ALA A 74 4.27 0.21 -1.76
C ALA A 74 5.41 0.87 -2.55
N SER A 75 5.21 2.08 -3.07
CA SER A 75 6.25 2.86 -3.78
C SER A 75 7.47 3.10 -2.90
N ILE A 76 7.29 3.24 -1.58
CA ILE A 76 8.39 3.42 -0.62
C ILE A 76 9.40 2.26 -0.61
N LEU A 77 8.97 1.05 -1.02
CA LEU A 77 9.85 -0.13 -1.10
C LEU A 77 10.76 -0.11 -2.35
N LEU A 78 10.42 0.68 -3.38
CA LEU A 78 11.18 0.71 -4.63
C LEU A 78 12.50 1.45 -4.46
N ASN A 79 13.58 0.90 -5.02
CA ASN A 79 14.85 1.62 -5.15
C ASN A 79 14.77 2.43 -6.46
N GLY A 80 14.91 3.76 -6.36
CA GLY A 80 14.58 4.76 -7.40
C GLY A 80 15.35 4.71 -8.73
N GLY A 81 16.04 3.61 -9.02
CA GLY A 81 16.74 3.35 -10.27
C GLY A 81 17.69 4.47 -10.69
N MET A 82 17.88 4.61 -12.01
CA MET A 82 18.78 5.62 -12.58
C MET A 82 18.29 7.06 -12.41
N ASN A 83 17.00 7.27 -12.13
CA ASN A 83 16.40 8.60 -12.02
C ASN A 83 16.39 9.14 -10.57
N ASN A 84 17.00 8.41 -9.62
CA ASN A 84 17.10 8.80 -8.21
C ASN A 84 15.75 9.14 -7.55
N THR A 85 14.69 8.44 -7.93
CA THR A 85 13.32 8.71 -7.44
C THR A 85 12.97 7.93 -6.17
N ASP A 86 13.98 7.48 -5.43
CA ASP A 86 13.80 6.67 -4.22
C ASP A 86 13.24 7.53 -3.09
N GLU A 87 12.03 7.21 -2.66
CA GLU A 87 11.38 7.90 -1.55
C GLU A 87 12.18 7.85 -0.26
N LYS A 88 12.99 6.81 -0.05
CA LYS A 88 13.86 6.65 1.12
C LYS A 88 14.93 7.75 1.21
N LEU A 89 15.22 8.45 0.11
CA LEU A 89 16.14 9.59 0.09
C LEU A 89 15.52 10.91 0.55
N SER A 90 14.19 10.96 0.73
CA SER A 90 13.56 12.13 1.33
C SER A 90 13.99 12.26 2.80
N ALA A 91 14.35 13.46 3.23
CA ALA A 91 14.63 13.75 4.63
C ALA A 91 13.45 13.40 5.56
N ARG A 92 12.22 13.39 5.02
CA ARG A 92 11.02 12.98 5.76
C ARG A 92 10.93 11.48 6.00
N ASN A 93 11.58 10.67 5.16
CA ASN A 93 11.67 9.22 5.30
C ASN A 93 12.91 8.77 6.10
N LEU A 94 13.64 9.70 6.73
CA LEU A 94 14.79 9.36 7.56
C LEU A 94 14.39 8.40 8.68
N GLY A 95 15.10 7.27 8.75
CA GLY A 95 14.88 6.24 9.77
C GLY A 95 13.69 5.32 9.49
N ILE A 96 13.11 5.31 8.28
CA ILE A 96 12.33 4.17 7.82
C ILE A 96 13.27 2.95 7.76
N GLY A 97 12.88 1.86 8.40
CA GLY A 97 13.70 0.66 8.54
C GLY A 97 12.86 -0.60 8.69
N ASN A 98 13.53 -1.72 8.99
CA ASN A 98 12.92 -3.04 9.13
C ASN A 98 12.18 -3.54 7.86
N LEU A 99 12.57 -3.05 6.68
CA LEU A 99 11.97 -3.45 5.41
C LEU A 99 12.17 -4.94 5.11
N ASN A 100 13.23 -5.53 5.66
CA ASN A 100 13.50 -6.98 5.61
C ASN A 100 12.36 -7.84 6.19
N ILE A 101 11.53 -7.28 7.09
CA ILE A 101 10.35 -7.98 7.60
C ILE A 101 9.29 -8.11 6.49
N ILE A 102 9.07 -7.05 5.72
CA ILE A 102 8.18 -7.09 4.55
C ILE A 102 8.75 -8.04 3.49
N ASP A 103 10.07 -8.04 3.26
CA ASP A 103 10.71 -8.98 2.33
C ASP A 103 10.50 -10.43 2.76
N GLY A 104 10.65 -10.73 4.05
CA GLY A 104 10.40 -12.06 4.62
C GLY A 104 8.94 -12.50 4.49
N MET A 105 8.00 -11.59 4.79
CA MET A 105 6.57 -11.82 4.57
C MET A 105 6.28 -12.10 3.11
N LYS A 106 6.79 -11.26 2.20
CA LYS A 106 6.61 -11.39 0.76
C LYS A 106 7.18 -12.71 0.25
N ALA A 107 8.39 -13.08 0.66
CA ALA A 107 9.02 -14.34 0.26
C ALA A 107 8.24 -15.58 0.73
N ALA A 108 7.63 -15.54 1.92
CA ALA A 108 6.79 -16.63 2.38
C ALA A 108 5.45 -16.71 1.64
N VAL A 109 4.84 -15.56 1.38
CA VAL A 109 3.59 -15.48 0.64
C VAL A 109 3.78 -15.90 -0.81
N GLU A 110 4.85 -15.47 -1.49
CA GLU A 110 5.18 -15.90 -2.86
C GLU A 110 5.44 -17.40 -2.97
N ARG A 111 6.01 -18.04 -1.94
CA ARG A 111 6.15 -19.50 -1.90
C ARG A 111 4.80 -20.23 -1.82
N ALA A 112 3.79 -19.61 -1.22
CA ALA A 112 2.47 -20.21 -1.03
C ALA A 112 1.49 -19.87 -2.16
N CYS A 113 1.52 -18.63 -2.65
CA CYS A 113 0.63 -18.10 -3.67
C CYS A 113 1.38 -17.11 -4.58
N PRO A 114 2.13 -17.64 -5.58
CA PRO A 114 2.99 -16.85 -6.45
C PRO A 114 2.23 -15.76 -7.22
N GLY A 115 2.72 -14.52 -7.17
CA GLY A 115 2.19 -13.40 -7.94
C GLY A 115 0.79 -12.92 -7.54
N VAL A 116 0.28 -13.34 -6.38
CA VAL A 116 -1.11 -13.05 -5.96
C VAL A 116 -1.20 -11.81 -5.08
N VAL A 117 -0.39 -11.74 -4.03
CA VAL A 117 -0.54 -10.75 -2.94
C VAL A 117 0.38 -9.57 -3.17
N SER A 118 -0.14 -8.35 -3.11
CA SER A 118 0.65 -7.12 -3.32
C SER A 118 1.53 -6.82 -2.10
N CYS A 119 2.67 -6.17 -2.34
CA CYS A 119 3.48 -5.61 -1.26
C CYS A 119 2.69 -4.54 -0.47
N SER A 120 1.84 -3.76 -1.14
CA SER A 120 0.99 -2.75 -0.51
C SER A 120 0.06 -3.35 0.56
N ASP A 121 -0.56 -4.50 0.27
CA ASP A 121 -1.41 -5.17 1.26
C ASP A 121 -0.60 -5.82 2.38
N LEU A 122 0.65 -6.25 2.12
CA LEU A 122 1.55 -6.76 3.17
C LEU A 122 2.00 -5.65 4.14
N ILE A 123 2.26 -4.43 3.66
CA ILE A 123 2.57 -3.28 4.53
C ILE A 123 1.40 -3.02 5.50
N VAL A 124 0.17 -3.01 4.99
CA VAL A 124 -1.03 -2.78 5.81
C VAL A 124 -1.29 -3.94 6.78
N LEU A 125 -1.06 -5.18 6.36
CA LEU A 125 -1.09 -6.36 7.23
C LEU A 125 -0.08 -6.24 8.37
N ALA A 126 1.17 -5.91 8.05
CA ALA A 126 2.24 -5.75 9.03
C ALA A 126 1.90 -4.65 10.05
N ALA A 127 1.33 -3.53 9.61
CA ALA A 127 0.93 -2.45 10.51
C ALA A 127 -0.24 -2.85 11.43
N ARG A 128 -1.26 -3.55 10.91
CA ARG A 128 -2.34 -4.08 11.77
C ARG A 128 -1.79 -5.07 12.79
N ASP A 129 -0.97 -6.01 12.35
CA ASP A 129 -0.43 -7.05 13.22
C ASP A 129 0.52 -6.46 14.26
N ALA A 130 1.26 -5.40 13.91
CA ALA A 130 2.04 -4.60 14.86
C ALA A 130 1.15 -3.99 15.95
N VAL A 131 0.03 -3.36 15.59
CA VAL A 131 -0.94 -2.81 16.56
C VAL A 131 -1.50 -3.92 17.45
N ARG A 132 -1.97 -5.01 16.85
CA ARG A 132 -2.58 -6.14 17.55
C ARG A 132 -1.61 -6.78 18.56
N LEU A 133 -0.37 -7.03 18.14
CA LEU A 133 0.67 -7.64 18.99
C LEU A 133 1.19 -6.68 20.08
N SER A 134 1.01 -5.38 19.90
CA SER A 134 1.34 -4.36 20.91
C SER A 134 0.21 -4.11 21.91
N GLY A 135 -0.85 -4.93 21.91
CA GLY A 135 -2.01 -4.79 22.81
C GLY A 135 -3.08 -3.81 22.33
N GLY A 136 -3.00 -3.34 21.08
CA GLY A 136 -4.01 -2.50 20.45
C GLY A 136 -5.24 -3.28 19.96
N PRO A 137 -6.24 -2.58 19.37
CA PRO A 137 -7.45 -3.21 18.88
C PRO A 137 -7.19 -4.13 17.68
N ASN A 138 -8.01 -5.17 17.55
CA ASN A 138 -8.03 -5.98 16.33
C ASN A 138 -8.92 -5.30 15.28
N VAL A 139 -8.31 -4.84 14.19
CA VAL A 139 -9.00 -4.10 13.12
C VAL A 139 -9.16 -4.99 11.89
N ASN A 140 -10.40 -5.09 11.38
CA ASN A 140 -10.66 -5.77 10.12
C ASN A 140 -10.06 -4.98 8.96
N LEU A 141 -9.29 -5.65 8.09
CA LEU A 141 -8.71 -5.04 6.91
C LEU A 141 -9.55 -5.30 5.67
N VAL A 142 -9.42 -4.38 4.72
CA VAL A 142 -9.80 -4.59 3.33
C VAL A 142 -8.54 -4.68 2.48
N PHE A 143 -8.60 -5.55 1.47
CA PHE A 143 -7.48 -5.93 0.62
C PHE A 143 -7.80 -5.68 -0.85
N GLY A 144 -6.79 -5.72 -1.70
CA GLY A 144 -6.86 -5.46 -3.14
C GLY A 144 -6.03 -4.27 -3.59
N ARG A 145 -5.12 -3.77 -2.76
CA ARG A 145 -4.16 -2.73 -3.18
C ARG A 145 -3.21 -3.30 -4.22
N ARG A 146 -2.65 -2.42 -5.05
CA ARG A 146 -1.69 -2.79 -6.08
C ARG A 146 -0.38 -2.05 -5.85
N ASP A 147 0.70 -2.68 -6.28
CA ASP A 147 2.04 -2.13 -6.17
C ASP A 147 2.29 -1.10 -7.28
N SER A 148 2.84 0.04 -6.91
CA SER A 148 3.30 1.06 -7.83
C SER A 148 4.52 0.57 -8.60
N LYS A 149 4.72 1.15 -9.79
CA LYS A 149 5.91 0.94 -10.62
C LYS A 149 6.90 2.10 -10.51
N THR A 150 6.55 3.13 -9.73
CA THR A 150 7.30 4.38 -9.64
C THR A 150 7.27 4.90 -8.21
N ALA A 151 8.41 5.37 -7.74
CA ALA A 151 8.53 6.12 -6.49
C ALA A 151 8.79 7.60 -6.79
N SER A 152 8.57 8.49 -5.82
CA SER A 152 8.88 9.91 -5.96
C SER A 152 9.41 10.57 -4.70
N THR A 153 10.73 10.78 -4.66
CA THR A 153 11.42 11.55 -3.60
C THR A 153 10.84 12.95 -3.40
N ALA A 154 10.43 13.60 -4.50
CA ALA A 154 9.83 14.94 -4.46
C ALA A 154 8.43 14.91 -3.82
N ALA A 155 7.61 13.91 -4.13
CA ALA A 155 6.30 13.72 -3.51
C ALA A 155 6.46 13.44 -2.01
N ALA A 156 7.36 12.53 -1.63
CA ALA A 156 7.66 12.25 -0.23
C ALA A 156 8.07 13.50 0.55
N SER A 157 8.93 14.34 -0.03
CA SER A 157 9.40 15.57 0.61
C SER A 157 8.32 16.63 0.76
N LYS A 158 7.30 16.62 -0.12
CA LYS A 158 6.20 17.59 -0.14
C LYS A 158 5.00 17.16 0.70
N GLN A 159 4.66 15.87 0.67
CA GLN A 159 3.40 15.34 1.22
C GLN A 159 3.56 14.86 2.67
N LEU A 160 4.77 14.42 3.07
CA LEU A 160 5.02 14.01 4.44
C LEU A 160 5.18 15.22 5.38
N PRO A 161 4.58 15.16 6.59
CA PRO A 161 4.72 16.21 7.59
C PRO A 161 6.18 16.52 7.95
N SER A 162 6.46 17.79 8.27
CA SER A 162 7.76 18.19 8.82
C SER A 162 7.92 17.79 10.28
N LEU A 163 9.12 17.35 10.66
CA LEU A 163 9.50 17.16 12.06
C LEU A 163 9.90 18.48 12.75
N LEU A 164 10.24 19.50 11.96
CA LEU A 164 10.66 20.82 12.42
C LEU A 164 9.73 21.84 11.76
N ASN A 165 8.78 22.36 12.53
CA ASN A 165 8.03 23.56 12.17
C ASN A 165 8.69 24.75 12.85
#